data_AF-A0A3A6K632-F1
#
_entry.id   AF-A0A3A6K632-F1
#
_cell.length_a   1.000
_cell.length_b   1.000
_cell.length_c   1.000
_cell.angle_alpha   90.00
_cell.angle_beta   90.00
_cell.angle_gamma   90.00
#
_symmetry.space_group_name_H-M   'P 1'
#
loop_
_entity.id
_entity.type
_entity.pdbx_description
1 polymer ?
#
loop_
_entity_poly.entity_id
_entity_poly.type
_entity_poly.pdbx_seq_one_letter_code
_entity_poly.pdbx_strand_id
1 'polypeptide(L)'
;MLSLYFDKPLILINRQLDKQTKQMVCGYALGHYLEHQLLMDLHTLDKFLTIKDKHILLYEHNAFTSHLMLDSDEVYQMTKCGLDAAQIAAAKGIHLNLVLVKLLELHHLGYDLRHYHAQHHAFIKQFNLPAHFQFDVAAG
;
A
#
# COMPACT_ATOMS: atom_id res chain seq x y z
N MET A 1 30.50 -13.42 18.60
CA MET A 1 29.33 -13.06 17.77
C MET A 1 29.83 -12.22 16.60
N LEU A 2 29.62 -12.63 15.35
CA LEU A 2 29.98 -11.83 14.18
C LEU A 2 28.89 -10.76 14.00
N SER A 3 29.24 -9.48 14.10
CA SER A 3 28.30 -8.38 13.80
C SER A 3 28.61 -7.83 12.43
N LEU A 4 27.62 -7.82 11.53
CA LEU A 4 27.71 -7.17 10.24
C LEU A 4 27.41 -5.68 10.41
N TYR A 5 28.33 -4.81 9.99
CA TYR A 5 28.15 -3.37 9.99
C TYR A 5 28.01 -2.87 8.55
N PHE A 6 27.04 -1.99 8.32
CA PHE A 6 26.81 -1.38 7.02
C PHE A 6 26.80 0.13 7.18
N ASP A 7 27.60 0.83 6.37
CA ASP A 7 27.74 2.30 6.45
C ASP A 7 26.50 3.05 5.95
N LYS A 8 25.56 2.36 5.29
CA LYS A 8 24.34 2.93 4.71
C LYS A 8 23.13 2.06 5.06
N PRO A 9 21.92 2.65 5.16
CA PRO A 9 20.68 1.89 5.27
C PRO A 9 20.55 0.88 4.12
N LEU A 10 20.09 -0.33 4.43
CA LEU A 10 19.89 -1.40 3.46
C LEU A 10 18.47 -1.93 3.52
N ILE A 11 17.89 -2.20 2.35
CA ILE A 11 16.63 -2.94 2.20
C ILE A 11 16.98 -4.28 1.54
N LEU A 12 16.73 -5.38 2.25
CA LEU A 12 16.93 -6.74 1.74
C LEU A 12 15.57 -7.34 1.39
N ILE A 13 15.40 -7.73 0.11
CA ILE A 13 14.13 -8.25 -0.39
C ILE A 13 14.33 -9.69 -0.85
N ASN A 14 13.43 -10.58 -0.42
CA ASN A 14 13.49 -11.99 -0.82
C ASN A 14 13.37 -12.12 -2.36
N ARG A 15 14.37 -12.78 -2.96
CA ARG A 15 14.45 -13.01 -4.41
C ARG A 15 13.26 -13.81 -4.95
N GLN A 16 12.64 -14.66 -4.14
CA GLN A 16 11.53 -15.53 -4.55
C GLN A 16 10.20 -14.79 -4.70
N LEU A 17 10.08 -13.57 -4.16
CA LEU A 17 8.89 -12.74 -4.34
C LEU A 17 8.71 -12.35 -5.80
N ASP A 18 7.46 -12.27 -6.26
CA ASP A 18 7.14 -11.73 -7.56
C ASP A 18 7.49 -10.22 -7.61
N LYS A 19 7.53 -9.66 -8.83
CA LYS A 19 7.94 -8.28 -9.06
C LYS A 19 7.07 -7.28 -8.30
N GLN A 20 5.76 -7.50 -8.27
CA GLN A 20 4.79 -6.57 -7.69
C GLN A 20 4.94 -6.53 -6.18
N THR A 21 5.05 -7.70 -5.55
CA THR A 21 5.29 -7.81 -4.10
C THR A 21 6.63 -7.20 -3.71
N LYS A 22 7.69 -7.40 -4.52
CA LYS A 22 8.99 -6.75 -4.29
C LYS A 22 8.89 -5.23 -4.27
N GLN A 23 8.18 -4.64 -5.21
CA GLN A 23 8.01 -3.19 -5.27
C GLN A 23 7.22 -2.68 -4.06
N MET A 24 6.15 -3.38 -3.70
CA MET A 24 5.32 -3.04 -2.54
C MET A 24 6.12 -3.06 -1.23
N VAL A 25 6.84 -4.15 -0.93
CA VAL A 25 7.61 -4.25 0.33
C VAL A 25 8.80 -3.29 0.35
N CYS A 26 9.34 -2.95 -0.82
CA CYS A 26 10.37 -1.91 -0.94
C CYS A 26 9.81 -0.53 -0.56
N GLY A 27 8.64 -0.16 -1.12
CA GLY A 27 7.95 1.07 -0.78
C GLY A 27 7.55 1.15 0.69
N TYR A 28 7.07 0.04 1.25
CA TYR A 28 6.74 -0.07 2.68
C TYR A 28 7.98 0.22 3.54
N ALA A 29 9.11 -0.44 3.26
CA ALA A 29 10.35 -0.25 4.00
C ALA A 29 10.88 1.19 3.88
N LEU A 30 10.73 1.80 2.69
CA LEU A 30 11.09 3.19 2.45
C LEU A 30 10.20 4.16 3.25
N GLY A 31 8.88 3.96 3.23
CA GLY A 31 7.93 4.77 4.01
C GLY A 31 8.24 4.72 5.50
N HIS A 32 8.46 3.52 6.03
CA HIS A 32 8.83 3.31 7.43
C HIS A 32 10.14 4.01 7.79
N TYR A 33 11.15 3.93 6.90
CA TYR A 33 12.42 4.62 7.10
C TYR A 33 12.25 6.14 7.13
N LEU A 34 11.47 6.71 6.21
CA LEU A 34 11.25 8.16 6.12
C LEU A 34 10.42 8.69 7.30
N GLU A 35 9.38 7.97 7.70
CA GLU A 35 8.56 8.32 8.86
C GLU A 35 9.43 8.43 10.12
N HIS A 36 10.32 7.46 10.36
CA HIS A 36 11.26 7.52 11.47
C HIS A 36 12.25 8.69 11.38
N GLN A 37 12.78 9.00 10.19
CA GLN A 37 13.67 10.17 10.01
C GLN A 37 12.97 11.50 10.32
N LEU A 38 11.66 11.58 10.04
CA LEU A 38 10.86 12.79 10.22
C LEU A 38 10.31 12.94 11.64
N LEU A 39 9.94 11.84 12.30
CA LEU A 39 9.19 11.84 13.56
C LEU A 39 10.01 11.46 14.80
N MET A 40 11.17 10.80 14.65
CA MET A 40 11.97 10.36 15.79
C MET A 40 13.41 10.90 15.72
N ASP A 41 13.88 11.42 16.86
CA ASP A 41 15.31 11.58 17.11
C ASP A 41 15.97 10.20 16.92
N LEU A 42 17.11 10.13 16.22
CA LEU A 42 17.70 8.93 15.58
C LEU A 42 17.93 7.68 16.48
N HIS A 43 17.65 7.80 17.78
CA HIS A 43 18.03 6.88 18.85
C HIS A 43 17.08 5.69 19.09
N THR A 44 15.90 5.63 18.45
CA THR A 44 14.92 4.53 18.59
C THR A 44 14.67 3.74 17.32
N LEU A 45 15.53 3.87 16.29
CA LEU A 45 15.40 2.99 15.13
C LEU A 45 15.70 1.55 15.57
N ASP A 46 14.68 0.70 15.58
CA ASP A 46 14.89 -0.73 15.64
C ASP A 46 15.80 -1.07 14.46
N LYS A 47 17.00 -1.59 14.75
CA LYS A 47 18.08 -1.73 13.76
C LYS A 47 17.69 -2.59 12.56
N PHE A 48 16.57 -3.31 12.66
CA PHE A 48 16.05 -4.21 11.64
C PHE A 48 14.52 -4.18 11.59
N LEU A 49 13.96 -3.79 10.44
CA LEU A 49 12.55 -4.00 10.12
C LEU A 49 12.37 -5.35 9.42
N THR A 50 11.51 -6.22 9.98
CA THR A 50 11.11 -7.47 9.31
C THR A 50 9.67 -7.35 8.81
N ILE A 51 9.50 -7.30 7.49
CA ILE A 51 8.19 -7.32 6.83
C ILE A 51 7.73 -8.76 6.68
N LYS A 52 6.53 -9.07 7.17
CA LYS A 52 5.87 -10.38 7.07
C LYS A 52 4.53 -10.21 6.34
N ASP A 53 3.91 -11.31 5.93
CA ASP A 53 2.67 -11.29 5.16
C ASP A 53 1.55 -10.47 5.83
N LYS A 54 1.45 -10.52 7.16
CA LYS A 54 0.49 -9.69 7.91
C LYS A 54 0.71 -8.19 7.73
N HIS A 55 1.95 -7.74 7.54
CA HIS A 55 2.28 -6.32 7.34
C HIS A 55 1.94 -5.86 5.92
N ILE A 56 1.92 -6.78 4.95
CA ILE A 56 1.47 -6.51 3.58
C ILE A 56 0.02 -6.02 3.59
N LEU A 57 -0.81 -6.42 4.55
CA LEU A 57 -2.21 -5.99 4.65
C LEU A 57 -2.43 -4.74 5.53
N LEU A 58 -1.39 -4.17 6.15
CA LEU A 58 -1.52 -2.99 7.00
C LEU A 58 -1.63 -1.71 6.16
N TYR A 59 -2.43 -0.74 6.60
CA TYR A 59 -2.78 0.44 5.82
C TYR A 59 -1.67 1.51 5.77
N GLU A 60 -1.11 1.90 6.92
CA GLU A 60 -0.31 3.14 7.08
C GLU A 60 0.85 3.27 6.08
N HIS A 61 1.79 2.31 6.07
CA HIS A 61 2.96 2.36 5.17
C HIS A 61 2.61 2.04 3.71
N ASN A 62 1.52 1.30 3.49
CA ASN A 62 1.01 1.05 2.15
C ASN A 62 0.32 2.28 1.57
N ALA A 63 -0.20 3.21 2.38
CA ALA A 63 -0.75 4.46 1.91
C ALA A 63 0.33 5.31 1.24
N PHE A 64 1.46 5.52 1.92
CA PHE A 64 2.65 6.17 1.33
C PHE A 64 3.08 5.50 0.03
N THR A 65 3.23 4.17 0.06
CA THR A 65 3.65 3.40 -1.13
C THR A 65 2.67 3.53 -2.29
N SER A 66 1.36 3.55 -1.99
CA SER A 66 0.33 3.69 -3.00
C SER A 66 0.40 5.06 -3.69
N HIS A 67 0.67 6.13 -2.94
CA HIS A 67 0.86 7.47 -3.52
C HIS A 67 2.14 7.57 -4.33
N LEU A 68 3.22 6.90 -3.90
CA LEU A 68 4.47 6.88 -4.64
C LEU A 68 4.33 6.14 -5.98
N MET A 69 3.56 5.06 -6.02
CA MET A 69 3.51 4.15 -7.17
C MET A 69 2.31 4.35 -8.09
N LEU A 70 1.24 5.00 -7.63
CA LEU A 70 0.00 5.15 -8.38
C LEU A 70 -0.39 6.63 -8.48
N ASP A 71 -0.47 7.10 -9.71
CA ASP A 71 -1.07 8.40 -10.02
C ASP A 71 -2.55 8.40 -9.64
N SER A 72 -2.96 9.42 -8.87
CA SER A 72 -4.31 9.52 -8.33
C SER A 72 -5.37 9.68 -9.42
N ASP A 73 -5.10 10.56 -10.39
CA ASP A 73 -6.07 10.90 -11.42
C ASP A 73 -6.21 9.74 -12.41
N GLU A 74 -5.12 9.06 -12.75
CA GLU A 74 -5.15 7.88 -13.60
C GLU A 74 -5.99 6.75 -12.97
N VAL A 75 -5.76 6.43 -11.69
CA VAL A 75 -6.56 5.43 -10.97
C VAL A 75 -8.03 5.86 -10.90
N TYR A 76 -8.29 7.14 -10.62
CA TYR A 76 -9.65 7.67 -10.60
C TYR A 76 -10.35 7.51 -11.96
N GLN A 77 -9.69 7.86 -13.06
CA GLN A 77 -10.24 7.68 -14.41
C GLN A 77 -10.50 6.20 -14.73
N MET A 78 -9.64 5.29 -14.29
CA MET A 78 -9.90 3.85 -14.44
C MET A 78 -11.19 3.42 -13.72
N THR A 79 -11.50 3.97 -12.54
CA THR A 79 -12.78 3.69 -11.87
C THR A 79 -13.98 4.22 -12.68
N LYS A 80 -13.83 5.36 -13.35
CA LYS A 80 -14.87 5.92 -14.24
C LYS A 80 -15.10 5.07 -15.48
N CYS A 81 -14.06 4.39 -15.96
CA CYS A 81 -14.14 3.39 -17.01
C CYS A 81 -14.73 2.04 -16.55
N GLY A 82 -15.08 1.91 -15.26
CA GLY A 82 -15.71 0.70 -14.70
C GLY A 82 -14.74 -0.43 -14.35
N LEU A 83 -13.42 -0.19 -14.35
CA LEU A 83 -12.45 -1.21 -13.98
C LEU A 83 -12.53 -1.52 -12.49
N ASP A 84 -12.55 -2.80 -12.12
CA ASP A 84 -12.43 -3.24 -10.73
C ASP A 84 -10.96 -3.15 -10.23
N ALA A 85 -10.77 -3.34 -8.92
CA ALA A 85 -9.45 -3.22 -8.29
C ALA A 85 -8.42 -4.23 -8.85
N ALA A 86 -8.84 -5.43 -9.24
CA ALA A 86 -7.94 -6.43 -9.82
C ALA A 86 -7.55 -6.07 -11.26
N GLN A 87 -8.49 -5.53 -12.04
CA GLN A 87 -8.24 -5.02 -13.38
C GLN A 87 -7.29 -3.81 -13.36
N ILE A 88 -7.49 -2.88 -12.41
CA ILE A 88 -6.56 -1.76 -12.18
C ILE A 88 -5.17 -2.29 -11.80
N ALA A 89 -5.09 -3.25 -10.87
CA ALA A 89 -3.82 -3.84 -10.45
C ALA A 89 -3.07 -4.49 -11.62
N ALA A 90 -3.79 -5.25 -12.45
CA ALA A 90 -3.23 -5.86 -13.66
C ALA A 90 -2.74 -4.82 -14.67
N ALA A 91 -3.55 -3.79 -14.93
CA ALA A 91 -3.21 -2.73 -15.89
C ALA A 91 -1.99 -1.89 -15.44
N LYS A 92 -1.87 -1.61 -14.14
CA LYS A 92 -0.74 -0.88 -13.55
C LYS A 92 0.46 -1.77 -13.27
N GLY A 93 0.31 -3.09 -13.39
CA GLY A 93 1.35 -4.06 -13.04
C GLY A 93 1.80 -3.92 -11.58
N ILE A 94 0.86 -3.68 -10.67
CA ILE A 94 1.12 -3.42 -9.25
C ILE A 94 0.33 -4.39 -8.36
N HIS A 95 0.77 -4.56 -7.12
CA HIS A 95 0.11 -5.45 -6.17
C HIS A 95 -1.30 -4.93 -5.83
N LEU A 96 -2.30 -5.84 -5.83
CA LEU A 96 -3.72 -5.51 -5.58
C LEU A 96 -3.93 -4.69 -4.31
N ASN A 97 -3.22 -5.03 -3.23
CA ASN A 97 -3.35 -4.31 -1.96
C ASN A 97 -3.05 -2.80 -2.09
N LEU A 98 -2.08 -2.41 -2.92
CA LEU A 98 -1.77 -0.99 -3.13
C LEU A 98 -2.88 -0.28 -3.88
N VAL A 99 -3.60 -0.96 -4.78
CA VAL A 99 -4.78 -0.39 -5.44
C VAL A 99 -5.92 -0.21 -4.45
N LEU A 100 -6.19 -1.21 -3.59
CA LEU A 100 -7.23 -1.12 -2.56
C LEU A 100 -6.95 0.03 -1.59
N VAL A 101 -5.70 0.16 -1.13
CA VAL A 101 -5.27 1.29 -0.30
C VAL A 101 -5.40 2.61 -1.07
N LYS A 102 -4.95 2.67 -2.34
CA LYS A 102 -5.08 3.89 -3.16
C LYS A 102 -6.53 4.34 -3.30
N LEU A 103 -7.47 3.43 -3.53
CA LEU A 103 -8.89 3.75 -3.64
C LEU A 103 -9.43 4.35 -2.34
N LEU A 104 -9.02 3.81 -1.20
CA LEU A 104 -9.37 4.36 0.11
C LEU A 104 -8.74 5.75 0.32
N GLU A 105 -7.50 5.95 -0.12
CA GLU A 105 -6.84 7.26 -0.10
C GLU A 105 -7.54 8.29 -0.97
N LEU A 106 -7.98 7.92 -2.18
CA LEU A 106 -8.76 8.82 -3.04
C LEU A 106 -10.07 9.23 -2.37
N HIS A 107 -10.73 8.28 -1.68
CA HIS A 107 -11.91 8.59 -0.88
C HIS A 107 -11.60 9.60 0.24
N HIS A 108 -10.52 9.38 1.00
CA HIS A 108 -10.08 10.29 2.07
C HIS A 108 -9.65 11.67 1.53
N LEU A 109 -9.12 11.75 0.32
CA LEU A 109 -8.77 13.00 -0.36
C LEU A 109 -9.98 13.73 -0.95
N GLY A 110 -11.18 13.15 -0.88
CA GLY A 110 -12.43 13.79 -1.32
C GLY A 110 -12.79 13.56 -2.80
N TYR A 111 -12.18 12.58 -3.46
CA TYR A 111 -12.60 12.20 -4.82
C TYR A 111 -14.03 11.61 -4.79
N ASP A 112 -14.87 12.02 -5.73
CA ASP A 112 -16.23 11.49 -5.85
C ASP A 112 -16.21 10.07 -6.45
N LEU A 113 -16.29 9.08 -5.57
CA LEU A 113 -16.30 7.64 -5.87
C LEU A 113 -17.70 7.00 -5.75
N ARG A 114 -18.78 7.80 -5.69
CA ARG A 114 -20.15 7.26 -5.57
C ARG A 114 -20.53 6.32 -6.73
N HIS A 115 -20.01 6.57 -7.93
CA HIS A 115 -20.21 5.71 -9.11
C HIS A 115 -19.56 4.33 -8.96
N TYR A 116 -18.53 4.21 -8.11
CA TYR A 116 -17.72 3.01 -7.96
C TYR A 116 -18.07 2.20 -6.70
N HIS A 117 -18.79 2.82 -5.76
CA HIS A 117 -19.08 2.27 -4.43
C HIS A 117 -19.71 0.87 -4.45
N ALA A 118 -20.78 0.68 -5.23
CA ALA A 118 -21.47 -0.61 -5.30
C ALA A 118 -20.57 -1.74 -5.83
N GLN A 119 -19.78 -1.47 -6.88
CA GLN A 119 -18.83 -2.41 -7.46
C GLN A 119 -17.70 -2.74 -6.49
N HIS A 120 -17.12 -1.73 -5.85
CA HIS A 120 -16.04 -1.90 -4.87
C HIS A 120 -16.49 -2.71 -3.65
N HIS A 121 -17.68 -2.41 -3.12
CA HIS A 121 -18.24 -3.13 -1.99
C HIS A 121 -18.56 -4.59 -2.36
N ALA A 122 -19.07 -4.85 -3.56
CA ALA A 122 -19.25 -6.22 -4.06
C ALA A 122 -17.91 -6.98 -4.17
N PHE A 123 -16.86 -6.32 -4.68
CA PHE A 123 -15.52 -6.89 -4.78
C PHE A 123 -14.96 -7.28 -3.39
N ILE A 124 -15.04 -6.38 -2.40
CA ILE A 124 -14.60 -6.66 -1.03
C ILE A 124 -15.30 -7.89 -0.45
N LYS A 125 -16.63 -7.97 -0.62
CA LYS A 125 -17.41 -9.12 -0.14
C LYS A 125 -17.06 -10.42 -0.86
N GLN A 126 -16.92 -10.38 -2.18
CA GLN A 126 -16.61 -11.56 -3.00
C GLN A 126 -15.29 -12.21 -2.59
N PHE A 127 -14.28 -11.40 -2.26
CA PHE A 127 -12.93 -11.88 -1.91
C PHE A 127 -12.68 -11.97 -0.40
N ASN A 128 -13.71 -11.79 0.44
CA ASN A 128 -13.59 -11.77 1.92
C ASN A 128 -12.47 -10.85 2.42
N LEU A 129 -12.34 -9.66 1.81
CA LEU A 129 -11.31 -8.69 2.17
C LEU A 129 -11.66 -7.96 3.47
N PRO A 130 -10.66 -7.45 4.21
CA PRO A 130 -10.89 -6.69 5.42
C PRO A 130 -11.86 -5.51 5.22
N ALA A 131 -12.78 -5.32 6.16
CA ALA A 131 -13.82 -4.30 6.07
C ALA A 131 -13.27 -2.86 5.99
N HIS A 132 -12.05 -2.62 6.51
CA HIS A 132 -11.43 -1.29 6.46
C HIS A 132 -11.14 -0.78 5.05
N PHE A 133 -11.20 -1.64 4.01
CA PHE A 133 -11.12 -1.20 2.62
C PHE A 133 -12.44 -0.61 2.08
N GLN A 134 -13.54 -0.71 2.82
CA GLN A 134 -14.81 -0.11 2.43
C GLN A 134 -14.79 1.40 2.67
N PHE A 135 -15.45 2.16 1.79
CA PHE A 135 -15.52 3.62 1.91
C PHE A 135 -16.41 4.09 3.09
N ASP A 136 -17.28 3.23 3.61
CA ASP A 136 -18.27 3.58 4.65
C ASP A 136 -17.76 3.40 6.08
N VAL A 137 -16.57 2.80 6.27
CA VAL A 137 -15.98 2.69 7.60
C VAL A 137 -15.43 4.07 7.94
N ALA A 138 -16.12 4.79 8.83
CA ALA A 138 -15.60 6.02 9.40
C ALA A 138 -14.18 5.75 9.92
N ALA A 139 -13.21 6.57 9.50
CA ALA A 139 -11.87 6.55 10.03
C ALA A 139 -11.97 6.70 11.57
N GLY A 140 -11.76 5.59 12.27
CA GLY A 140 -11.75 5.53 13.73
C GLY A 140 -10.40 5.93 14.28
#